data_AF-A0A3S5A9S2-F1
#
_entry.id   AF-A0A3S5A9S2-F1
#
_cell.length_a   1.000
_cell.length_b   1.000
_cell.length_c   1.000
_cell.angle_alpha   90.00
_cell.angle_beta   90.00
_cell.angle_gamma   90.00
#
_symmetry.space_group_name_H-M   'P 1'
#
loop_
_entity.id
_entity.type
_entity.pdbx_description
1 polymer ?
#
loop_
_entity_poly.entity_id
_entity_poly.type
_entity_poly.pdbx_seq_one_letter_code
_entity_poly.pdbx_strand_id
1 'polypeptide(L)'
;MMSCFHDLHHTTDASSATMHRGRRVVHRGLICTILQSQLKSNRPTVSGLFSRDEMDELLSNLVSTMKKEFPKRPPENELLLDYFMQRVRKNLHIVLCFSPVGEKFRQRALYFPGLISGCTIDWYHRWPQDALHAVAQSYLGEFDITCTTAMKGALIQMMASVHDDVAAKCQAYFVRYRRTTHVTPKSYICFLTAYKKIYQEQVS
;
A
#
# COMPACT_ATOMS: atom_id res chain seq x y z
N MET A 1 -2.00 4.50 11.01
CA MET A 1 -2.52 5.52 10.06
C MET A 1 -1.72 5.36 8.78
N MET A 2 -2.31 4.85 7.70
CA MET A 2 -1.60 4.72 6.43
C MET A 2 -1.49 6.09 5.75
N SER A 3 -0.28 6.60 5.60
CA SER A 3 0.02 7.60 4.58
C SER A 3 1.30 7.22 3.87
N CYS A 4 1.12 6.87 2.60
CA CYS A 4 2.01 7.01 1.44
C CYS A 4 3.52 7.12 1.75
N PHE A 5 4.23 6.01 1.56
CA PHE A 5 5.62 6.09 1.12
C PHE A 5 5.65 6.44 -0.38
N HIS A 6 6.48 7.43 -0.71
CA HIS A 6 7.03 7.63 -2.04
C HIS A 6 8.26 6.71 -2.17
N ASP A 7 8.65 6.45 -3.42
CA ASP A 7 9.82 5.66 -3.85
C ASP A 7 9.67 4.13 -3.85
N LEU A 8 9.06 3.65 -4.94
CA LEU A 8 9.41 2.38 -5.55
C LEU A 8 10.42 2.68 -6.68
N HIS A 9 11.69 2.88 -6.33
CA HIS A 9 12.78 2.89 -7.31
C HIS A 9 13.47 1.52 -7.31
N HIS A 10 13.59 0.96 -8.51
CA HIS A 10 14.29 -0.28 -8.87
C HIS A 10 13.62 -1.62 -8.49
N THR A 11 12.71 -2.07 -9.35
CA THR A 11 12.66 -3.49 -9.75
C THR A 11 12.40 -3.58 -11.26
N THR A 12 13.48 -3.75 -12.02
CA THR A 12 13.44 -4.32 -13.38
C THR A 12 13.09 -5.80 -13.27
N ASP A 13 11.81 -6.11 -13.38
CA ASP A 13 11.30 -7.22 -14.20
C ASP A 13 9.77 -7.17 -14.16
N ALA A 14 9.13 -7.45 -15.30
CA ALA A 14 7.73 -7.16 -15.60
C ALA A 14 6.72 -7.77 -14.60
N SER A 15 6.51 -7.10 -13.46
CA SER A 15 5.52 -7.42 -12.44
C SER A 15 4.61 -6.20 -12.26
N SER A 16 3.44 -6.23 -12.90
CA SER A 16 2.48 -5.13 -12.86
C SER A 16 1.76 -5.09 -11.51
N ALA A 17 2.30 -4.36 -10.54
CA ALA A 17 1.65 -4.11 -9.25
C ALA A 17 0.61 -2.98 -9.38
N THR A 18 -0.68 -3.33 -9.51
CA THR A 18 -1.76 -2.33 -9.62
C THR A 18 -2.22 -1.88 -8.22
N MET A 19 -1.61 -0.82 -7.69
CA MET A 19 -2.00 -0.20 -6.41
C MET A 19 -3.29 0.61 -6.54
N HIS A 20 -4.42 0.07 -6.03
CA HIS A 20 -5.68 0.81 -5.99
C HIS A 20 -5.71 1.78 -4.78
N ARG A 21 -5.40 3.06 -5.04
CA ARG A 21 -5.47 4.16 -4.06
C ARG A 21 -6.92 4.48 -3.70
N GLY A 22 -7.26 4.35 -2.41
CA GLY A 22 -8.54 4.78 -1.86
C GLY A 22 -8.72 6.31 -1.91
N ARG A 23 -9.28 6.80 -3.02
CA ARG A 23 -10.24 7.93 -3.14
C ARG A 23 -11.05 7.89 -4.45
N ARG A 24 -11.00 6.79 -5.20
CA ARG A 24 -12.05 6.44 -6.16
C ARG A 24 -12.89 5.35 -5.53
N VAL A 25 -14.20 5.57 -5.47
CA VAL A 25 -15.17 4.51 -5.18
C VAL A 25 -15.06 3.55 -6.36
N VAL A 26 -14.19 2.55 -6.25
CA VAL A 26 -14.27 1.38 -7.13
C VAL A 26 -15.67 0.85 -6.94
N HIS A 27 -16.45 0.81 -8.02
CA HIS A 27 -17.85 0.40 -8.02
C HIS A 27 -18.00 -0.86 -7.17
N ARG A 28 -18.98 -0.88 -6.24
CA ARG A 28 -19.20 -1.99 -5.29
C ARG A 28 -19.11 -3.37 -5.95
N GLY A 29 -19.47 -3.49 -7.23
CA GLY A 29 -19.39 -4.72 -8.03
C GLY A 29 -17.99 -5.33 -8.11
N LEU A 30 -16.97 -4.61 -8.59
CA LEU A 30 -15.65 -5.21 -8.88
C LEU A 30 -14.93 -5.74 -7.65
N ILE A 31 -15.02 -5.03 -6.52
CA ILE A 31 -14.43 -5.49 -5.25
C ILE A 31 -15.20 -6.71 -4.71
N CYS A 32 -16.54 -6.73 -4.79
CA CYS A 32 -17.32 -7.90 -4.38
C CYS A 32 -17.00 -9.13 -5.23
N THR A 33 -16.96 -8.99 -6.56
CA THR A 33 -16.80 -10.14 -7.46
C THR A 33 -15.38 -10.72 -7.40
N ILE A 34 -14.35 -9.86 -7.34
CA ILE A 34 -12.95 -10.29 -7.20
C ILE A 34 -12.73 -10.92 -5.82
N LEU A 35 -13.19 -10.30 -4.73
CA LEU A 35 -12.93 -10.83 -3.38
C LEU A 35 -13.74 -12.09 -3.04
N GLN A 36 -14.98 -12.19 -3.53
CA GLN A 36 -15.84 -13.32 -3.18
C GLN A 36 -15.47 -14.60 -3.92
N SER A 37 -14.93 -14.49 -5.13
CA SER A 37 -14.47 -15.64 -5.90
C SER A 37 -13.03 -16.04 -5.54
N GLN A 38 -12.09 -15.10 -5.48
CA GLN A 38 -10.67 -15.41 -5.32
C GLN A 38 -10.32 -16.01 -3.95
N LEU A 39 -11.14 -15.75 -2.93
CA LEU A 39 -10.79 -16.04 -1.55
C LEU A 39 -11.64 -17.15 -0.89
N LYS A 40 -12.78 -17.54 -1.48
CA LYS A 40 -13.65 -18.62 -0.95
C LYS A 40 -13.35 -19.99 -1.55
N SER A 41 -12.87 -20.05 -2.77
CA SER A 41 -12.48 -21.29 -3.42
C SER A 41 -11.01 -21.16 -3.77
N ASN A 42 -10.23 -22.21 -3.60
CA ASN A 42 -8.84 -22.26 -4.07
C ASN A 42 -8.76 -22.23 -5.63
N ARG A 43 -9.77 -21.65 -6.31
CA ARG A 43 -9.87 -21.39 -7.74
C ARG A 43 -10.03 -19.88 -7.96
N PRO A 44 -8.98 -19.21 -8.45
CA PRO A 44 -9.02 -17.79 -8.81
C PRO A 44 -9.87 -17.46 -10.05
N THR A 45 -11.04 -18.09 -10.27
CA THR A 45 -11.94 -17.76 -11.37
C THR A 45 -13.08 -16.92 -10.84
N VAL A 46 -12.97 -15.60 -11.01
CA VAL A 46 -14.10 -14.69 -10.82
C VAL A 46 -15.21 -15.13 -11.77
N SER A 47 -16.28 -15.71 -11.24
CA SER A 47 -17.40 -16.19 -12.04
C SER A 47 -18.01 -15.02 -12.81
N GLY A 48 -18.04 -15.12 -14.14
CA GLY A 48 -18.52 -14.05 -15.03
C GLY A 48 -17.49 -12.95 -15.33
N LEU A 49 -16.19 -13.17 -15.06
CA LEU A 49 -15.14 -12.23 -15.50
C LEU A 49 -14.86 -12.32 -17.00
N PHE A 50 -14.98 -13.52 -17.56
CA PHE A 50 -14.82 -13.81 -18.97
C PHE A 50 -16.09 -14.47 -19.50
N SER A 51 -16.49 -14.11 -20.71
CA SER A 51 -17.44 -14.89 -21.50
C SER A 51 -16.81 -16.23 -21.91
N ARG A 52 -17.64 -17.16 -22.41
CA ARG A 52 -17.14 -18.46 -22.90
C ARG A 52 -16.14 -18.28 -24.04
N ASP A 53 -16.44 -17.39 -24.97
CA ASP A 53 -15.61 -17.14 -26.15
C ASP A 53 -14.24 -16.56 -25.75
N GLU A 54 -14.20 -15.60 -24.81
CA GLU A 54 -12.95 -15.04 -24.29
C GLU A 54 -12.09 -16.08 -23.54
N MET A 55 -12.74 -17.00 -22.81
CA MET A 55 -12.02 -18.09 -22.14
C MET A 55 -11.37 -19.04 -23.15
N ASP A 56 -12.10 -19.42 -24.19
CA ASP A 56 -11.59 -20.33 -25.22
C ASP A 56 -10.43 -19.70 -26.01
N GLU A 57 -10.54 -18.41 -26.34
CA GLU A 57 -9.46 -17.65 -26.97
C GLU A 57 -8.21 -17.61 -26.07
N LEU A 58 -8.38 -17.28 -24.79
CA LEU A 58 -7.28 -17.23 -23.82
C LEU A 58 -6.59 -18.59 -23.66
N LEU A 59 -7.36 -19.68 -23.55
CA LEU A 59 -6.82 -21.02 -23.44
C LEU A 59 -6.06 -21.42 -24.70
N SER A 60 -6.58 -21.10 -25.89
CA SER A 60 -5.93 -21.40 -27.17
C SER A 60 -4.53 -20.77 -27.27
N ASN A 61 -4.41 -19.51 -26.81
CA ASN A 61 -3.14 -18.77 -26.78
C ASN A 61 -2.11 -19.40 -25.81
N LEU A 62 -2.58 -20.03 -24.73
CA LEU A 62 -1.71 -20.64 -23.72
C LEU A 62 -1.19 -22.02 -24.12
N VAL A 63 -1.81 -22.72 -25.07
CA VAL A 63 -1.39 -24.06 -25.52
C VAL A 63 0.06 -24.06 -25.97
N SER A 64 0.46 -23.07 -26.79
CA SER A 64 1.82 -22.97 -27.33
C SER A 64 2.86 -22.81 -26.21
N THR A 65 2.54 -22.00 -25.21
CA THR A 65 3.39 -21.74 -24.05
C THR A 65 3.45 -22.97 -23.13
N MET A 66 2.33 -23.64 -22.89
CA MET A 66 2.29 -24.86 -22.06
C MET A 66 3.10 -25.99 -22.69
N LYS A 67 3.01 -26.19 -24.01
CA LYS A 67 3.81 -27.22 -24.71
C LYS A 67 5.31 -26.96 -24.66
N LYS A 68 5.73 -25.69 -24.63
CA LYS A 68 7.14 -25.31 -24.48
C LYS A 68 7.66 -25.61 -23.06
N GLU A 69 6.89 -25.26 -22.03
CA GLU A 69 7.30 -25.47 -20.63
C GLU A 69 7.09 -26.91 -20.15
N PHE A 70 6.05 -27.59 -20.64
CA PHE A 70 5.62 -28.93 -20.23
C PHE A 70 5.27 -29.81 -21.45
N PRO A 71 6.27 -30.26 -22.24
CA PRO A 71 6.05 -30.95 -23.51
C PRO A 71 5.32 -32.31 -23.39
N LYS A 72 5.29 -32.90 -22.20
CA LYS A 72 4.65 -34.21 -21.94
C LYS A 72 3.19 -34.11 -21.45
N ARG A 73 2.67 -32.91 -21.19
CA ARG A 73 1.30 -32.73 -20.70
C ARG A 73 0.32 -32.55 -21.87
N PRO A 74 -0.78 -33.32 -21.93
CA PRO A 74 -1.78 -33.14 -22.97
C PRO A 74 -2.49 -31.78 -22.80
N PRO A 75 -2.78 -31.05 -23.89
CA PRO A 75 -3.49 -29.77 -23.84
C PRO A 75 -4.99 -29.98 -23.67
N GLU A 76 -5.40 -30.66 -22.60
CA GLU A 76 -6.81 -30.76 -22.21
C GLU A 76 -7.24 -29.46 -21.54
N ASN A 77 -8.50 -29.06 -21.76
CA ASN A 77 -9.02 -27.78 -21.25
C ASN A 77 -8.88 -27.64 -19.72
N GLU A 78 -9.07 -28.73 -18.96
CA GLU A 78 -8.90 -28.70 -17.50
C GLU A 78 -7.45 -28.44 -17.09
N LEU A 79 -6.47 -29.07 -17.78
CA LEU A 79 -5.04 -28.86 -17.51
C LEU A 79 -4.58 -27.45 -17.94
N LEU A 80 -5.09 -26.95 -19.07
CA LEU A 80 -4.79 -25.60 -19.56
C LEU A 80 -5.36 -24.54 -18.61
N LEU A 81 -6.58 -24.74 -18.11
CA LEU A 81 -7.15 -23.91 -17.06
C LEU A 81 -6.27 -23.94 -15.82
N ASP A 82 -5.92 -25.12 -15.27
CA ASP A 82 -5.07 -25.16 -14.08
C ASP A 82 -3.70 -24.49 -14.31
N TYR A 83 -3.09 -24.70 -15.48
CA TYR A 83 -1.86 -24.02 -15.88
C TYR A 83 -2.01 -22.48 -15.90
N PHE A 84 -3.08 -21.97 -16.52
CA PHE A 84 -3.42 -20.55 -16.49
C PHE A 84 -3.54 -20.04 -15.05
N MET A 85 -4.30 -20.75 -14.22
CA MET A 85 -4.55 -20.38 -12.83
C MET A 85 -3.27 -20.38 -11.99
N GLN A 86 -2.35 -21.32 -12.23
CA GLN A 86 -1.04 -21.33 -11.58
C GLN A 86 -0.22 -20.09 -11.97
N ARG A 87 -0.23 -19.68 -13.24
CA ARG A 87 0.45 -18.45 -13.69
C ARG A 87 -0.18 -17.21 -13.10
N VAL A 88 -1.51 -17.12 -13.05
CA VAL A 88 -2.21 -15.98 -12.42
C VAL A 88 -1.80 -15.86 -10.96
N ARG A 89 -1.84 -16.95 -10.17
CA ARG A 89 -1.42 -16.91 -8.76
C ARG A 89 0.04 -16.51 -8.56
N LYS A 90 0.93 -16.89 -9.49
CA LYS A 90 2.37 -16.57 -9.42
C LYS A 90 2.69 -15.12 -9.79
N ASN A 91 1.90 -14.51 -10.68
CA ASN A 91 2.24 -13.21 -11.26
C ASN A 91 1.29 -12.07 -10.84
N LEU A 92 0.12 -12.38 -10.28
CA LEU A 92 -0.85 -11.38 -9.84
C LEU A 92 -0.75 -11.15 -8.33
N HIS A 93 -0.13 -10.03 -7.96
CA HIS A 93 -0.08 -9.56 -6.58
C HIS A 93 -1.03 -8.37 -6.40
N ILE A 94 -2.00 -8.50 -5.48
CA ILE A 94 -2.98 -7.45 -5.17
C ILE A 94 -2.67 -6.91 -3.78
N VAL A 95 -2.44 -5.61 -3.68
CA VAL A 95 -2.26 -4.90 -2.40
C VAL A 95 -3.47 -4.02 -2.15
N LEU A 96 -4.10 -4.22 -0.98
CA LEU A 96 -5.28 -3.47 -0.55
C LEU A 96 -4.95 -2.62 0.67
N CYS A 97 -5.15 -1.32 0.55
CA CYS A 97 -4.90 -0.37 1.64
C CYS A 97 -6.23 0.09 2.26
N PHE A 98 -6.47 -0.27 3.51
CA PHE A 98 -7.65 0.13 4.26
C PHE A 98 -7.28 1.04 5.43
N SER A 99 -8.16 2.01 5.72
CA SER A 99 -8.10 2.70 7.00
C SER A 99 -8.79 1.83 8.05
N PRO A 100 -8.13 1.50 9.18
CA PRO A 100 -8.79 0.80 10.28
C PRO A 100 -9.74 1.74 11.06
N VAL A 101 -9.75 3.04 10.75
CA VAL A 101 -10.60 4.01 11.43
C VAL A 101 -12.02 3.96 10.85
N GLY A 102 -12.98 3.64 11.71
CA GLY A 102 -14.42 3.63 11.42
C GLY A 102 -14.98 2.24 11.07
N GLU A 103 -16.31 2.14 11.06
CA GLU A 103 -17.03 0.86 10.96
C GLU A 103 -16.97 0.23 9.55
N LYS A 104 -16.62 1.01 8.51
CA LYS A 104 -16.64 0.55 7.11
C LYS A 104 -15.69 -0.61 6.84
N PHE A 105 -14.49 -0.61 7.45
CA PHE A 105 -13.54 -1.70 7.26
C PHE A 105 -14.06 -2.98 7.94
N ARG A 106 -14.55 -2.86 9.17
CA ARG A 106 -15.15 -3.97 9.91
C ARG A 106 -16.33 -4.60 9.16
N GLN A 107 -17.27 -3.80 8.67
CA GLN A 107 -18.37 -4.31 7.83
C GLN A 107 -17.86 -5.05 6.60
N ARG A 108 -16.86 -4.52 5.88
CA ARG A 108 -16.29 -5.19 4.71
C ARG A 108 -15.60 -6.51 5.07
N ALA A 109 -14.87 -6.55 6.18
CA ALA A 109 -14.23 -7.79 6.66
C ALA A 109 -15.27 -8.86 7.00
N LEU A 110 -16.43 -8.46 7.55
CA LEU A 110 -17.55 -9.38 7.83
C LEU A 110 -18.23 -9.88 6.54
N TYR A 111 -18.46 -9.01 5.57
CA TYR A 111 -19.06 -9.40 4.28
C TYR A 111 -18.10 -10.27 3.43
N PHE A 112 -16.79 -10.05 3.54
CA PHE A 112 -15.75 -10.73 2.77
C PHE A 112 -14.70 -11.35 3.70
N PRO A 113 -15.00 -12.50 4.35
CA PRO A 113 -14.06 -13.14 5.29
C PRO A 113 -12.72 -13.51 4.63
N GLY A 114 -12.75 -13.75 3.31
CA GLY A 114 -11.57 -13.99 2.49
C GLY A 114 -10.51 -12.87 2.55
N LEU A 115 -10.90 -11.62 2.82
CA LEU A 115 -9.96 -10.51 3.00
C LEU A 115 -9.01 -10.74 4.17
N ILE A 116 -9.46 -11.47 5.19
CA ILE A 116 -8.68 -11.74 6.39
C ILE A 116 -7.96 -13.09 6.26
N SER A 117 -8.61 -14.10 5.69
CA SER A 117 -8.03 -15.45 5.60
C SER A 117 -7.09 -15.66 4.41
N GLY A 118 -7.27 -14.93 3.31
CA GLY A 118 -6.50 -15.10 2.07
C GLY A 118 -5.48 -13.99 1.80
N CYS A 119 -5.31 -13.05 2.72
CA CYS A 119 -4.31 -11.99 2.61
C CYS A 119 -3.43 -11.95 3.86
N THR A 120 -2.17 -11.55 3.68
CA THR A 120 -1.30 -11.19 4.82
C THR A 120 -1.64 -9.77 5.25
N ILE A 121 -1.87 -9.57 6.55
CA ILE A 121 -2.19 -8.26 7.11
C ILE A 121 -0.91 -7.61 7.62
N ASP A 122 -0.59 -6.44 7.08
CA ASP A 122 0.49 -5.59 7.56
C ASP A 122 -0.08 -4.33 8.23
N TRP A 123 0.38 -4.07 9.46
CA TRP A 123 -0.13 -3.00 10.31
C TRP A 123 0.80 -1.80 10.31
N TYR A 124 0.33 -0.69 9.73
CA TYR A 124 1.05 0.58 9.74
C TYR A 124 0.81 1.38 11.02
N HIS A 125 1.78 1.28 11.91
CA HIS A 125 1.84 2.01 13.17
C HIS A 125 2.32 3.46 12.96
N ARG A 126 2.27 4.26 14.02
CA ARG A 126 2.93 5.57 14.03
C ARG A 126 4.44 5.35 13.92
N TRP A 127 5.14 6.29 13.31
CA TRP A 127 6.60 6.22 13.26
C TRP A 127 7.17 6.34 14.67
N PRO A 128 8.05 5.42 15.10
CA PRO A 128 8.78 5.57 16.35
C PRO A 128 9.72 6.78 16.28
N GLN A 129 10.21 7.21 17.44
CA GLN A 129 11.10 8.36 17.55
C GLN A 129 12.35 8.21 16.66
N ASP A 130 12.94 7.01 16.61
CA ASP A 130 14.11 6.74 15.76
C ASP A 130 13.83 6.92 14.27
N ALA A 131 12.62 6.54 13.82
CA ALA A 131 12.22 6.72 12.42
C ALA A 131 11.97 8.21 12.11
N LEU A 132 11.38 8.96 13.04
CA LEU A 132 11.22 10.41 12.90
C LEU A 132 12.59 11.09 12.81
N HIS A 133 13.53 10.72 13.68
CA HIS A 133 14.90 11.22 13.66
C HIS A 133 15.61 10.88 12.34
N ALA A 134 15.53 9.63 11.87
CA ALA A 134 16.14 9.21 10.61
C ALA A 134 15.60 9.98 9.40
N VAL A 135 14.29 10.28 9.37
CA VAL A 135 13.69 11.09 8.31
C VAL A 135 14.09 12.56 8.44
N ALA A 136 14.14 13.14 9.63
CA ALA A 136 14.68 14.48 9.80
C ALA A 136 16.15 14.56 9.39
N GLN A 137 16.95 13.53 9.70
CA GLN A 137 18.35 13.44 9.32
C GLN A 137 18.51 13.35 7.79
N SER A 138 17.70 12.55 7.09
CA SER A 138 17.77 12.48 5.63
C SER A 138 17.34 13.78 4.96
N TYR A 139 16.37 14.50 5.54
CA TYR A 139 15.95 15.78 5.00
C TYR A 139 16.95 16.90 5.33
N LEU A 140 17.32 17.10 6.58
CA LEU A 140 18.12 18.27 7.00
C LEU A 140 19.62 18.00 6.99
N GLY A 141 20.07 16.75 6.95
CA GLY A 141 21.50 16.37 7.03
C GLY A 141 22.35 16.98 5.92
N GLU A 142 21.89 16.89 4.68
CA GLU A 142 22.57 17.47 3.50
C GLU A 142 22.15 18.91 3.20
N PHE A 143 21.12 19.42 3.87
CA PHE A 143 20.66 20.80 3.67
C PHE A 143 21.63 21.78 4.34
N ASP A 144 22.09 22.79 3.60
CA ASP A 144 23.01 23.77 4.13
C ASP A 144 22.28 24.72 5.10
N ILE A 145 22.74 24.73 6.35
CA ILE A 145 22.20 25.55 7.43
C ILE A 145 23.40 26.18 8.11
N THR A 146 23.45 27.51 8.13
CA THR A 146 24.49 28.31 8.78
C THR A 146 24.44 28.12 10.31
N CYS A 147 24.99 27.01 10.79
CA CYS A 147 25.07 26.65 12.20
C CYS A 147 26.21 25.64 12.45
N THR A 148 26.56 25.43 13.72
CA THR A 148 27.53 24.38 14.08
C THR A 148 26.94 22.99 13.88
N THR A 149 27.77 21.98 13.61
CA THR A 149 27.32 20.59 13.44
C THR A 149 26.55 20.08 14.67
N ALA A 150 26.97 20.47 15.88
CA ALA A 150 26.27 20.13 17.12
C ALA A 150 24.86 20.73 17.18
N MET A 151 24.70 22.00 16.79
CA MET A 151 23.39 22.65 16.73
C MET A 151 22.50 22.01 15.66
N LYS A 152 23.07 21.63 14.51
CA LYS A 152 22.34 20.92 13.45
C LYS A 152 21.81 19.57 13.94
N GLY A 153 22.62 18.80 14.66
CA GLY A 153 22.18 17.55 15.29
C GLY A 153 21.04 17.77 16.30
N ALA A 154 21.17 18.78 17.17
CA ALA A 154 20.12 19.13 18.13
C ALA A 154 18.82 19.58 17.45
N LEU A 155 18.90 20.33 16.35
CA LEU A 155 17.76 20.72 15.53
C LEU A 155 17.03 19.50 14.96
N ILE A 156 17.78 18.54 14.40
CA ILE A 156 17.22 17.30 13.83
C ILE A 156 16.48 16.49 14.90
N GLN A 157 17.08 16.33 16.08
CA GLN A 157 16.44 15.68 17.22
C GLN A 157 15.16 16.43 17.66
N MET A 158 15.22 17.76 17.72
CA MET A 158 14.09 18.58 18.11
C MET A 158 12.92 18.46 17.12
N MET A 159 13.18 18.39 15.82
CA MET A 159 12.14 18.18 14.80
C MET A 159 11.36 16.89 15.05
N ALA A 160 12.05 15.81 15.43
CA ALA A 160 11.40 14.54 15.78
C ALA A 160 10.54 14.67 17.04
N SER A 161 11.08 15.26 18.11
CA SER A 161 10.35 15.46 19.37
C SER A 161 9.10 16.32 19.21
N VAL A 162 9.19 17.43 18.47
CA VAL A 162 8.04 18.31 18.22
C VAL A 162 6.90 17.57 17.53
N HIS A 163 7.21 16.67 16.58
CA HIS A 163 6.18 15.90 15.90
C HIS A 163 5.47 14.91 16.83
N ASP A 164 6.23 14.26 17.71
CA ASP A 164 5.69 13.33 18.71
C ASP A 164 4.84 14.06 19.76
N ASP A 165 5.28 15.24 20.20
CA ASP A 165 4.51 16.10 21.10
C ASP A 165 3.16 16.52 20.49
N VAL A 166 3.15 16.92 19.21
CA VAL A 166 1.90 17.24 18.50
C VAL A 166 0.98 16.02 18.47
N ALA A 167 1.52 14.82 18.27
CA ALA A 167 0.76 13.57 18.29
C ALA A 167 0.14 13.27 19.67
N ALA A 168 0.85 13.58 20.77
CA ALA A 168 0.32 13.49 22.13
C ALA A 168 -0.76 14.56 22.40
N LYS A 169 -0.54 15.81 21.95
CA LYS A 169 -1.52 16.89 22.10
C LYS A 169 -2.80 16.63 21.31
N CYS A 170 -2.73 16.01 20.13
CA CYS A 170 -3.91 15.58 19.39
C CYS A 170 -4.79 14.61 20.20
N GLN A 171 -4.18 13.72 20.98
CA GLN A 171 -4.92 12.81 21.86
C GLN A 171 -5.57 13.56 23.03
N ALA A 172 -4.83 14.45 23.69
CA ALA A 172 -5.36 15.29 24.76
C ALA A 172 -6.53 16.18 24.27
N TYR A 173 -6.41 16.71 23.05
CA TYR A 173 -7.45 17.50 22.40
C TYR A 173 -8.73 16.69 22.16
N PHE A 174 -8.60 15.44 21.71
CA PHE A 174 -9.75 14.53 21.58
C PHE A 174 -10.42 14.24 22.91
N VAL A 175 -9.65 13.96 23.97
CA VAL A 175 -10.21 13.68 25.31
C VAL A 175 -11.02 14.88 25.82
N ARG A 176 -10.51 16.10 25.64
CA ARG A 176 -11.14 17.32 26.15
C ARG A 176 -12.33 17.79 25.33
N TYR A 177 -12.23 17.76 24.00
CA TYR A 177 -13.21 18.40 23.11
C TYR A 177 -14.01 17.42 22.24
N ARG A 178 -13.68 16.12 22.30
CA ARG A 178 -14.27 15.07 21.44
C ARG A 178 -14.13 15.36 19.94
N ARG A 179 -13.16 16.19 19.56
CA ARG A 179 -12.81 16.51 18.18
C ARG A 179 -11.57 15.75 17.77
N THR A 180 -11.67 14.97 16.69
CA THR A 180 -10.57 14.16 16.18
C THR A 180 -9.65 15.00 15.31
N THR A 181 -8.38 15.09 15.68
CA THR A 181 -7.29 15.59 14.84
C THR A 181 -6.28 14.49 14.59
N HIS A 182 -5.54 14.61 13.50
CA HIS A 182 -4.81 13.52 12.91
C HIS A 182 -3.40 13.95 12.53
N VAL A 183 -2.41 13.21 13.00
CA VAL A 183 -0.99 13.44 12.69
C VAL A 183 -0.50 12.29 11.81
N THR A 184 -0.03 12.63 10.62
CA THR A 184 0.42 11.67 9.59
C THR A 184 1.93 11.82 9.32
N PRO A 185 2.60 10.76 8.84
CA PRO A 185 3.95 10.91 8.28
C PRO A 185 4.05 11.99 7.19
N LYS A 186 3.00 12.12 6.37
CA LYS A 186 2.90 13.19 5.37
C LYS A 186 2.96 14.59 6.00
N SER A 187 2.24 14.83 7.09
CA SER A 187 2.31 16.13 7.78
C SER A 187 3.69 16.41 8.35
N TYR A 188 4.44 15.38 8.77
CA TYR A 188 5.83 15.53 9.19
C TYR A 188 6.75 15.94 8.04
N ILE A 189 6.64 15.23 6.91
CA ILE A 189 7.40 15.55 5.70
C ILE A 189 7.09 16.97 5.23
N CYS A 190 5.80 17.35 5.18
CA CYS A 190 5.41 18.71 4.82
C CYS A 190 6.00 19.76 5.78
N PHE A 191 6.07 19.46 7.08
CA PHE A 191 6.69 20.34 8.08
C PHE A 191 8.20 20.52 7.81
N LEU A 192 8.93 19.43 7.56
CA LEU A 192 10.37 19.50 7.22
C LEU A 192 10.61 20.25 5.89
N THR A 193 9.79 20.00 4.87
CA THR A 193 9.86 20.72 3.59
C THR A 193 9.56 22.21 3.76
N ALA A 194 8.54 22.56 4.57
CA ALA A 194 8.21 23.94 4.86
C ALA A 194 9.34 24.66 5.60
N TYR A 195 9.98 23.99 6.56
CA TYR A 195 11.14 24.53 7.27
C TYR A 195 12.26 24.91 6.29
N LYS A 196 12.66 24.00 5.38
CA LYS A 196 13.68 24.28 4.36
C LYS A 196 13.33 25.49 3.50
N LYS A 197 12.07 25.53 3.04
CA LYS A 197 11.58 26.61 2.17
C LYS A 197 11.68 27.97 2.87
N ILE A 198 11.15 28.08 4.08
CA ILE A 198 11.18 29.32 4.86
C ILE A 198 12.62 29.71 5.17
N TYR A 199 13.47 28.74 5.51
CA TYR A 199 14.89 29.01 5.77
C TYR A 199 15.57 29.65 4.57
N GLN A 200 15.37 29.10 3.36
CA GLN A 200 15.90 29.70 2.13
C GLN A 200 15.37 31.12 1.94
N GLU A 201 14.07 31.35 2.08
CA GLU A 201 13.44 32.67 1.90
C GLU A 201 13.94 33.74 2.88
N GLN A 202 14.42 33.36 4.06
CA GLN A 202 14.88 34.29 5.09
C GLN A 202 16.41 34.49 5.08
N VAL A 203 17.16 33.56 4.48
CA VAL A 203 18.63 33.58 4.43
C VAL A 203 19.17 34.03 3.06
N SER A 204 18.35 33.97 2.01
CA SER A 204 18.62 34.61 0.70
C SER A 204 18.21 36.07 0.67
#